data_AF-A0A951E248-F1
#
_entry.id   AF-A0A951E248-F1
#
_cell.length_a   1.000
_cell.length_b   1.000
_cell.length_c   1.000
_cell.angle_alpha   90.00
_cell.angle_beta   90.00
_cell.angle_gamma   90.00
#
_symmetry.space_group_name_H-M   'P 1'
#
loop_
_entity.id
_entity.type
_entity.pdbx_description
1 polymer ?
#
loop_
_entity_poly.entity_id
_entity_poly.type
_entity_poly.pdbx_seq_one_letter_code
_entity_poly.pdbx_strand_id
1 'polypeptide(L)'
;MSCLGFLRLAIFFSVLPTLRAEKIDNRDFAIDTCYPTANEIRLAEDRARNYWARHAARFGSNPAYLAVKASKIFPAEVQNLWPKLINSETTGSFFSRGPDQQTYSSLELIGVMIFDTRTGRFVSNRGFISVDTPPVGRVARFDGYIARYIGFGYCG
;
A
#
# COMPACT_ATOMS: atom_id res chain seq x y z
N MET A 1 31.38 23.98 60.74
CA MET A 1 30.55 24.92 59.95
C MET A 1 31.18 25.02 58.57
N SER A 2 30.60 24.76 57.40
CA SER A 2 29.33 24.18 56.91
C SER A 2 29.58 23.96 55.40
N CYS A 3 29.22 22.79 54.83
CA CYS A 3 28.21 22.58 53.77
C CYS A 3 28.42 23.39 52.47
N LEU A 4 28.32 22.88 51.24
CA LEU A 4 27.70 21.66 50.72
C LEU A 4 28.15 21.48 49.25
N GLY A 5 28.28 20.24 48.79
CA GLY A 5 28.66 19.90 47.42
C GLY A 5 27.61 20.26 46.37
N PHE A 6 28.07 20.65 45.19
CA PHE A 6 27.24 20.90 44.01
C PHE A 6 26.78 19.57 43.38
N LEU A 7 25.52 19.21 43.61
CA LEU A 7 24.85 18.10 42.92
C LEU A 7 24.39 18.60 41.53
N ARG A 8 25.08 18.21 40.45
CA ARG A 8 24.61 18.45 39.08
C ARG A 8 23.57 17.39 38.71
N LEU A 9 22.30 17.76 38.71
CA LEU A 9 21.20 16.95 38.22
C LEU A 9 21.16 17.01 36.68
N ALA A 10 21.64 15.97 36.00
CA ALA A 10 21.50 15.83 34.56
C ALA A 10 20.08 15.32 34.24
N ILE A 11 19.20 16.22 33.80
CA ILE A 11 17.86 15.87 33.33
C ILE A 11 18.01 15.26 31.93
N PHE A 12 18.01 13.93 31.86
CA PHE A 12 17.85 13.21 30.60
C PHE A 12 16.41 13.43 30.12
N PHE A 13 16.21 14.33 29.14
CA PHE A 13 14.99 14.38 28.35
C PHE A 13 14.90 13.09 27.53
N SER A 14 14.21 12.08 28.06
CA SER A 14 13.78 10.93 27.29
C SER A 14 12.75 11.41 26.27
N VAL A 15 13.21 11.64 25.04
CA VAL A 15 12.34 11.80 23.87
C VAL A 15 11.62 10.47 23.71
N LEU A 16 10.45 10.34 24.32
CA LEU A 16 9.54 9.23 24.06
C LEU A 16 9.15 9.32 22.58
N PRO A 17 9.46 8.31 21.74
CA PRO A 17 8.97 8.30 20.38
C PRO A 17 7.44 8.28 20.45
N THR A 18 6.80 9.33 19.93
CA THR A 18 5.35 9.34 19.76
C THR A 18 4.97 8.19 18.84
N LEU A 19 4.46 7.10 19.41
CA LEU A 19 3.82 6.02 18.69
C LEU A 19 2.55 6.57 18.04
N ARG A 20 2.71 7.11 16.82
CA ARG A 20 1.57 7.48 15.98
C ARG A 20 0.90 6.17 15.59
N ALA A 21 -0.25 5.89 16.22
CA ALA A 21 -1.10 4.77 15.82
C ALA A 21 -1.38 4.91 14.32
N GLU A 22 -0.96 3.91 13.55
CA GLU A 22 -1.15 3.90 12.12
C GLU A 22 -2.63 3.73 11.81
N LYS A 23 -3.21 4.72 11.11
CA LYS A 23 -4.60 4.63 10.66
C LYS A 23 -4.67 3.68 9.46
N ILE A 24 -5.41 2.58 9.65
CA ILE A 24 -5.74 1.61 8.60
C ILE A 24 -7.01 2.08 7.89
N ASP A 25 -7.00 2.07 6.56
CA ASP A 25 -8.22 2.19 5.74
C ASP A 25 -8.83 0.80 5.56
N ASN A 26 -10.02 0.59 6.13
CA ASN A 26 -10.69 -0.71 6.14
C ASN A 26 -11.54 -0.98 4.89
N ARG A 27 -11.72 0.01 4.02
CA ARG A 27 -12.40 -0.21 2.72
C ARG A 27 -11.59 -1.17 1.87
N ASP A 28 -12.27 -2.05 1.15
CA ASP A 28 -11.56 -2.95 0.24
C ASP A 28 -11.16 -2.23 -1.05
N PHE A 29 -9.86 -2.13 -1.30
CA PHE A 29 -9.33 -1.56 -2.53
C PHE A 29 -9.27 -2.58 -3.68
N ALA A 30 -9.55 -3.85 -3.44
CA ALA A 30 -9.64 -4.87 -4.48
C ALA A 30 -11.05 -4.92 -5.07
N ILE A 31 -11.17 -4.80 -6.40
CA ILE A 31 -12.44 -4.99 -7.12
C ILE A 31 -12.51 -6.35 -7.83
N ASP A 32 -11.35 -6.98 -8.01
CA ASP A 32 -11.18 -8.28 -8.67
C ASP A 32 -9.74 -8.78 -8.45
N THR A 33 -9.41 -9.90 -9.09
CA THR A 33 -8.06 -10.47 -9.12
C THR A 33 -7.46 -10.42 -10.52
N CYS A 34 -6.13 -10.42 -10.60
CA CYS A 34 -5.38 -10.50 -11.85
C CYS A 34 -4.19 -11.47 -11.72
N TYR A 35 -3.62 -11.85 -12.86
CA TYR A 35 -2.41 -12.68 -12.92
C TYR A 35 -1.34 -11.96 -13.74
N PRO A 36 -0.52 -11.10 -13.11
CA PRO A 36 0.56 -10.41 -13.81
C PRO A 36 1.55 -11.39 -14.44
N THR A 37 2.19 -10.97 -15.53
CA THR A 37 3.21 -11.78 -16.21
C THR A 37 4.44 -11.99 -15.33
N ALA A 38 5.23 -13.04 -15.62
CA ALA A 38 6.45 -13.32 -14.85
C ALA A 38 7.43 -12.15 -14.79
N ASN A 39 7.53 -11.35 -15.87
CA ASN A 39 8.40 -10.17 -15.89
C ASN A 39 7.86 -9.03 -15.00
N GLU A 40 6.55 -8.79 -15.00
CA GLU A 40 5.91 -7.80 -14.13
C GLU A 40 6.06 -8.19 -12.65
N ILE A 41 5.85 -9.47 -12.34
CA ILE A 41 6.10 -10.02 -10.99
C ILE A 41 7.55 -9.74 -10.59
N ARG A 42 8.52 -10.12 -11.42
CA ARG A 42 9.95 -9.91 -11.10
C ARG A 42 10.27 -8.43 -10.84
N LEU A 43 9.81 -7.53 -11.71
CA LEU A 43 10.05 -6.09 -11.56
C LEU A 43 9.37 -5.51 -10.31
N ALA A 44 8.16 -5.95 -9.99
CA ALA A 44 7.46 -5.55 -8.78
C ALA A 44 8.17 -6.06 -7.52
N GLU A 45 8.72 -7.27 -7.57
CA GLU A 45 9.47 -7.86 -6.46
C GLU A 45 10.75 -7.07 -6.19
N ASP A 46 11.50 -6.73 -7.24
CA ASP A 46 12.71 -5.90 -7.14
C ASP A 46 12.39 -4.53 -6.52
N ARG A 47 11.30 -3.88 -6.96
CA ARG A 47 10.82 -2.61 -6.38
C ARG A 47 10.47 -2.77 -4.90
N ALA A 48 9.77 -3.83 -4.52
CA ALA A 48 9.36 -4.09 -3.15
C ALA A 48 10.57 -4.30 -2.23
N ARG A 49 11.54 -5.14 -2.66
CA ARG A 49 12.81 -5.36 -1.96
C ARG A 49 13.57 -4.06 -1.75
N ASN A 50 13.75 -3.28 -2.82
CA ASN A 50 14.48 -2.02 -2.77
C ASN A 50 13.77 -0.98 -1.89
N TYR A 51 12.45 -0.94 -1.92
CA TYR A 51 11.67 -0.09 -1.03
C TYR A 51 11.86 -0.51 0.44
N TRP A 52 11.70 -1.80 0.73
CA TRP A 52 11.80 -2.32 2.09
C TRP A 52 13.19 -2.13 2.67
N ALA A 53 14.25 -2.41 1.91
CA ALA A 53 15.63 -2.21 2.33
C ALA A 53 15.92 -0.77 2.80
N ARG A 54 15.24 0.23 2.20
CA ARG A 54 15.41 1.65 2.54
C ARG A 54 14.53 2.13 3.70
N HIS A 55 13.39 1.47 3.94
CA HIS A 55 12.36 2.00 4.83
C HIS A 55 11.97 1.08 5.99
N ALA A 56 12.48 -0.16 6.05
CA ALA A 56 12.11 -1.14 7.07
C ALA A 56 12.25 -0.59 8.50
N ALA A 57 13.34 0.13 8.77
CA ALA A 57 13.61 0.73 10.08
C ALA A 57 12.53 1.72 10.54
N ARG A 58 11.82 2.38 9.61
CA ARG A 58 10.78 3.36 9.91
C ARG A 58 9.44 2.70 10.26
N PHE A 59 9.11 1.58 9.62
CA PHE A 59 7.76 1.01 9.69
C PHE A 59 7.61 -0.09 10.75
N GLY A 60 8.72 -0.60 11.29
CA GLY A 60 8.67 -1.71 12.23
C GLY A 60 8.13 -2.99 11.59
N SER A 61 7.51 -3.85 12.38
CA SER A 61 7.09 -5.19 11.96
C SER A 61 5.66 -5.28 11.38
N ASN A 62 4.88 -4.20 11.40
CA ASN A 62 3.46 -4.19 11.03
C ASN A 62 3.08 -3.02 10.10
N PRO A 63 2.25 -3.26 9.06
CA PRO A 63 1.93 -4.58 8.52
C PRO A 63 3.17 -5.24 7.90
N ALA A 64 3.26 -6.57 7.98
CA ALA A 64 4.31 -7.36 7.34
C ALA A 64 4.13 -7.51 5.82
N TYR A 65 3.16 -6.79 5.25
CA TYR A 65 2.80 -6.86 3.85
C TYR A 65 2.92 -5.50 3.18
N LEU A 66 3.48 -5.48 1.98
CA LEU A 66 3.49 -4.33 1.09
C LEU A 66 2.56 -4.60 -0.10
N ALA A 67 1.74 -3.62 -0.45
CA ALA A 67 0.92 -3.63 -1.64
C ALA A 67 1.65 -2.85 -2.75
N VAL A 68 2.00 -3.55 -3.82
CA VAL A 68 2.94 -3.08 -4.85
C VAL A 68 2.24 -3.04 -6.21
N LYS A 69 2.36 -1.92 -6.93
CA LYS A 69 1.88 -1.81 -8.32
C LYS A 69 2.75 -2.69 -9.22
N ALA A 70 2.15 -3.73 -9.78
CA ALA A 70 2.81 -4.72 -10.62
C ALA A 70 2.52 -4.54 -12.10
N SER A 71 1.25 -4.32 -12.46
CA SER A 71 0.80 -4.26 -13.85
C SER A 71 -0.22 -3.14 -14.07
N LYS A 72 -0.42 -2.79 -15.34
CA LYS A 72 -1.57 -2.02 -15.81
C LYS A 72 -2.55 -3.01 -16.43
N ILE A 73 -3.82 -2.91 -16.04
CA ILE A 73 -4.88 -3.77 -16.57
C ILE A 73 -5.74 -2.95 -17.53
N PHE A 74 -6.10 -3.53 -18.66
CA PHE A 74 -7.06 -2.93 -19.57
C PHE A 74 -8.48 -3.32 -19.15
N PRO A 75 -9.45 -2.39 -19.19
CA PRO A 75 -10.85 -2.68 -18.88
C PRO A 75 -11.44 -3.87 -19.65
N ALA A 76 -10.99 -4.08 -20.89
CA ALA A 76 -11.39 -5.20 -21.73
C ALA A 76 -10.94 -6.58 -21.19
N GLU A 77 -9.93 -6.62 -20.32
CA GLU A 77 -9.45 -7.86 -19.69
C GLU A 77 -10.30 -8.25 -18.47
N VAL A 78 -11.14 -7.34 -17.96
CA VAL A 78 -11.95 -7.58 -16.76
C VAL A 78 -13.38 -7.95 -17.14
N GLN A 79 -13.71 -9.22 -16.97
CA GLN A 79 -15.07 -9.70 -17.15
C GLN A 79 -16.02 -9.07 -16.13
N ASN A 80 -17.22 -8.65 -16.59
CA ASN A 80 -18.25 -8.06 -15.74
C ASN A 80 -17.74 -6.86 -14.92
N LEU A 81 -16.94 -6.00 -15.55
CA LEU A 81 -16.35 -4.83 -14.91
C LEU A 81 -17.40 -3.88 -14.31
N TRP A 82 -18.50 -3.60 -15.01
CA TRP A 82 -19.53 -2.68 -14.51
C TRP A 82 -20.09 -3.06 -13.13
N PRO A 83 -20.62 -4.29 -12.92
CA PRO A 83 -21.01 -4.76 -11.60
C PRO A 83 -19.92 -4.61 -10.53
N LYS A 84 -18.65 -4.86 -10.88
CA LYS A 84 -17.52 -4.75 -9.94
C LYS A 84 -17.27 -3.29 -9.54
N LEU A 85 -17.43 -2.35 -10.48
CA LEU A 85 -17.28 -0.93 -10.20
C LEU A 85 -18.37 -0.41 -9.26
N ILE A 86 -19.64 -0.70 -9.53
CA ILE A 86 -20.77 -0.16 -8.73
C ILE A 86 -20.84 -0.76 -7.32
N ASN A 87 -20.30 -1.96 -7.12
CA ASN A 87 -20.32 -2.65 -5.82
C ASN A 87 -19.05 -2.40 -4.99
N SER A 88 -18.07 -1.66 -5.52
CA SER A 88 -16.82 -1.38 -4.81
C SER A 88 -16.95 -0.16 -3.89
N GLU A 89 -16.27 -0.24 -2.74
CA GLU A 89 -16.16 0.85 -1.76
C GLU A 89 -15.17 1.96 -2.20
N THR A 90 -14.35 1.70 -3.23
CA THR A 90 -13.18 2.51 -3.60
C THR A 90 -13.09 2.76 -5.11
N THR A 91 -14.23 2.95 -5.78
CA THR A 91 -14.32 3.31 -7.20
C THR A 91 -14.92 4.69 -7.39
N GLY A 92 -14.95 5.50 -6.32
CA GLY A 92 -15.58 6.82 -6.32
C GLY A 92 -14.99 7.76 -7.38
N SER A 93 -13.70 7.65 -7.71
CA SER A 93 -13.09 8.50 -8.74
C SER A 93 -13.60 8.23 -10.17
N PHE A 94 -14.14 7.04 -10.42
CA PHE A 94 -14.75 6.72 -11.70
C PHE A 94 -16.11 7.41 -11.86
N PHE A 95 -16.92 7.41 -10.79
CA PHE A 95 -18.26 8.02 -10.79
C PHE A 95 -18.25 9.54 -10.58
N SER A 96 -17.17 10.11 -10.05
CA SER A 96 -17.02 11.56 -9.92
C SER A 96 -16.74 12.28 -11.24
N ARG A 97 -16.45 11.52 -12.31
CA ARG A 97 -16.32 12.06 -13.67
C ARG A 97 -17.73 12.29 -14.23
N GLY A 98 -17.92 13.42 -14.92
CA GLY A 98 -19.21 13.77 -15.52
C GLY A 98 -19.75 12.69 -16.47
N PRO A 99 -21.06 12.68 -16.78
CA PRO A 99 -21.70 11.60 -17.55
C PRO A 99 -20.98 11.28 -18.86
N ASP A 100 -20.47 12.30 -19.55
CA ASP A 100 -19.77 12.17 -20.84
C ASP A 100 -18.34 11.60 -20.71
N GLN A 101 -17.82 11.48 -19.49
CA GLN A 101 -16.46 11.01 -19.17
C GLN A 101 -16.44 9.67 -18.43
N GLN A 102 -17.61 9.07 -18.15
CA GLN A 102 -17.73 7.74 -17.55
C GLN A 102 -17.51 6.63 -18.59
N THR A 103 -16.45 6.75 -19.38
CA THR A 103 -16.06 5.78 -20.39
C THR A 103 -14.94 4.88 -19.86
N TYR A 104 -15.00 3.59 -20.19
CA TYR A 104 -13.92 2.65 -19.86
C TYR A 104 -12.57 3.05 -20.45
N SER A 105 -12.56 3.78 -21.56
CA SER A 105 -11.33 4.27 -22.19
C SER A 105 -10.48 5.18 -21.27
N SER A 106 -11.10 5.81 -20.27
CA SER A 106 -10.41 6.69 -19.31
C SER A 106 -10.09 6.00 -17.98
N LEU A 107 -10.52 4.76 -17.79
CA LEU A 107 -10.35 4.01 -16.55
C LEU A 107 -8.94 3.43 -16.46
N GLU A 108 -8.21 3.81 -15.41
CA GLU A 108 -6.94 3.18 -15.08
C GLU A 108 -7.19 2.04 -14.09
N LEU A 109 -6.99 0.81 -14.54
CA LEU A 109 -7.00 -0.36 -13.67
C LEU A 109 -5.56 -0.75 -13.36
N ILE A 110 -5.30 -0.99 -12.08
CA ILE A 110 -3.96 -1.28 -11.57
C ILE A 110 -3.95 -2.68 -10.98
N GLY A 111 -2.99 -3.49 -11.41
CA GLY A 111 -2.67 -4.76 -10.75
C GLY A 111 -1.76 -4.53 -9.56
N VAL A 112 -2.23 -4.90 -8.38
CA VAL A 112 -1.53 -4.78 -7.09
C VAL A 112 -1.17 -6.16 -6.58
N MET A 113 0.10 -6.38 -6.23
CA MET A 113 0.57 -7.63 -5.63
C MET A 113 0.96 -7.43 -4.17
N ILE A 114 0.79 -8.48 -3.37
CA ILE A 114 1.07 -8.46 -1.93
C ILE A 114 2.41 -9.14 -1.64
N PHE A 115 3.39 -8.33 -1.26
CA PHE A 115 4.74 -8.75 -0.93
C PHE A 115 4.86 -8.96 0.58
N ASP A 116 5.32 -10.14 1.00
CA ASP A 116 5.61 -10.46 2.39
C ASP A 116 7.04 -10.04 2.73
N THR A 117 7.18 -9.11 3.67
CA THR A 117 8.47 -8.56 4.08
C THR A 117 9.31 -9.53 4.92
N ARG A 118 8.71 -10.60 5.45
CA ARG A 118 9.38 -11.63 6.26
C ARG A 118 10.08 -12.65 5.36
N THR A 119 9.40 -13.09 4.32
CA THR A 119 9.96 -14.05 3.34
C THR A 119 10.71 -13.33 2.21
N GLY A 120 10.44 -12.05 2.02
CA GLY A 120 10.96 -11.27 0.92
C GLY A 120 10.43 -11.76 -0.43
N ARG A 121 9.19 -12.22 -0.51
CA ARG A 121 8.57 -12.75 -1.74
C ARG A 121 7.11 -12.31 -1.82
N PHE A 122 6.52 -12.36 -3.01
CA PHE A 122 5.08 -12.26 -3.13
C PHE A 122 4.37 -13.46 -2.49
N VAL A 123 3.24 -13.22 -1.84
CA VAL A 123 2.43 -14.27 -1.19
C VAL A 123 1.86 -15.27 -2.19
N SER A 124 1.68 -14.85 -3.45
CA SER A 124 1.27 -15.70 -4.57
C SER A 124 1.56 -15.01 -5.91
N ASN A 125 1.33 -15.72 -7.03
CA ASN A 125 1.32 -15.12 -8.37
C ASN A 125 0.00 -14.40 -8.71
N ARG A 126 -1.00 -14.44 -7.81
CA ARG A 126 -2.26 -13.72 -7.93
C ARG A 126 -2.09 -12.30 -7.38
N GLY A 127 -2.56 -11.32 -8.14
CA GLY A 127 -2.70 -9.93 -7.73
C GLY A 127 -4.17 -9.52 -7.60
N PHE A 128 -4.38 -8.28 -7.20
CA PHE A 128 -5.68 -7.63 -7.04
C PHE A 128 -5.81 -6.48 -8.02
N ILE A 129 -6.99 -6.31 -8.60
CA ILE A 129 -7.30 -5.17 -9.46
C ILE A 129 -7.83 -4.06 -8.57
N SER A 130 -7.27 -2.86 -8.72
CA SER A 130 -7.71 -1.64 -8.04
C SER A 130 -7.98 -0.53 -9.06
N VAL A 131 -8.99 0.28 -8.80
CA VAL A 131 -9.30 1.51 -9.57
C VAL A 131 -8.69 2.70 -8.83
N ASP A 132 -9.21 2.98 -7.64
CA ASP A 132 -8.56 3.89 -6.72
C ASP A 132 -7.50 3.13 -5.92
N THR A 133 -6.48 3.85 -5.47
CA THR A 133 -5.46 3.31 -4.59
C THR A 133 -5.34 4.22 -3.36
N PRO A 134 -5.00 3.67 -2.19
CA PRO A 134 -4.70 4.50 -1.05
C PRO A 134 -3.44 5.34 -1.34
N PRO A 135 -3.23 6.48 -0.68
CA PRO A 135 -1.99 7.24 -0.82
C PRO A 135 -0.76 6.40 -0.47
N VAL A 136 0.36 6.64 -1.15
CA VAL A 136 1.63 5.93 -0.89
C VAL A 136 2.02 6.05 0.59
N GLY A 137 2.43 4.93 1.17
CA GLY A 137 2.78 4.79 2.58
C GLY A 137 1.60 4.52 3.50
N ARG A 138 0.35 4.62 3.04
CA ARG A 138 -0.83 4.26 3.85
C ARG A 138 -1.04 2.76 3.91
N VAL A 139 -1.66 2.32 4.98
CA VAL A 139 -2.06 0.92 5.18
C VAL A 139 -3.54 0.79 4.87
N ALA A 140 -3.86 -0.15 4.00
CA ALA A 140 -5.22 -0.39 3.54
C ALA A 140 -5.47 -1.88 3.33
N ARG A 141 -6.74 -2.23 3.19
CA ARG A 141 -7.18 -3.58 2.85
C ARG A 141 -7.19 -3.80 1.33
N PHE A 142 -6.62 -4.92 0.91
CA PHE A 142 -6.73 -5.48 -0.43
C PHE A 142 -7.19 -6.93 -0.25
N ASP A 143 -8.49 -7.17 -0.40
CA ASP A 143 -9.15 -8.44 -0.10
C ASP A 143 -8.81 -8.91 1.33
N GLY A 144 -8.24 -10.10 1.50
CA GLY A 144 -7.85 -10.65 2.80
C GLY A 144 -6.57 -10.05 3.41
N TYR A 145 -5.91 -9.09 2.75
CA TYR A 145 -4.61 -8.57 3.18
C TYR A 145 -4.69 -7.12 3.67
N ILE A 146 -4.14 -6.87 4.86
CA ILE A 146 -3.84 -5.50 5.34
C ILE A 146 -2.38 -5.22 4.99
N ALA A 147 -2.17 -4.30 4.05
CA ALA A 147 -0.85 -4.03 3.48
C ALA A 147 -0.56 -2.53 3.36
N ARG A 148 0.72 -2.19 3.50
CA ARG A 148 1.20 -0.83 3.23
C ARG A 148 1.33 -0.64 1.73
N TYR A 149 0.55 0.27 1.16
CA TYR A 149 0.64 0.58 -0.26
C TYR A 149 1.88 1.39 -0.57
N ILE A 150 2.69 0.91 -1.52
CA ILE A 150 3.96 1.56 -1.92
C ILE A 150 3.95 2.03 -3.37
N GLY A 151 2.86 1.79 -4.12
CA GLY A 151 2.82 2.05 -5.56
C GLY A 151 3.97 1.35 -6.28
N PHE A 152 4.77 2.09 -7.05
CA PHE A 152 5.97 1.59 -7.72
C PHE A 152 7.22 1.50 -6.82
N GLY A 153 7.12 1.87 -5.54
CA GLY A 153 8.27 1.86 -4.62
C GLY A 153 9.30 2.96 -4.88
N TYR A 154 8.96 3.99 -5.65
CA TYR A 154 9.75 5.23 -5.74
C TYR A 154 9.51 6.08 -4.50
N CYS A 155 10.58 6.68 -3.98
CA CYS A 155 10.47 7.75 -3.00
C CYS A 155 9.96 9.00 -3.74
N GLY A 156 8.97 9.67 -3.18
CA GLY A 156 8.85 11.11 -3.38
C GLY A 156 9.95 11.81 -2.58
#